data_AF-A0A936TYQ9-F1
#
_entry.id   AF-A0A936TYQ9-F1
#
_cell.length_a   1.000
_cell.length_b   1.000
_cell.length_c   1.000
_cell.angle_alpha   90.00
_cell.angle_beta   90.00
_cell.angle_gamma   90.00
#
_symmetry.space_group_name_H-M   'P 1'
#
loop_
_entity.id
_entity.type
_entity.pdbx_description
1 polymer ?
#
loop_
_entity_poly.entity_id
_entity_poly.type
_entity_poly.pdbx_seq_one_letter_code
_entity_poly.pdbx_strand_id
1 'polypeptide(L)'
;MQSGFHQINQSYRFIDGKYYISKKIDTIGQKSLLFVEFLIDGVVDIYYYRTSTVDNYLIDKGDGKLILLDNKDKLVMVDDRQFVRHNKPYVGVLKYIFMSSPSVSKQVENISLDHKSLITLARVHAEVYRKDALFMKKT
;
A
#
# COMPACT_ATOMS: atom_id res chain seq x y z
N MET A 1 23.20 -10.79 -33.18
CA MET A 1 23.46 -11.05 -31.74
C MET A 1 24.05 -9.79 -31.13
N GLN A 2 23.29 -9.06 -30.32
CA GLN A 2 23.87 -8.19 -29.30
C GLN A 2 23.13 -8.46 -27.99
N SER A 3 23.91 -8.99 -27.05
CA SER A 3 23.57 -9.20 -25.65
C SER A 3 23.48 -7.84 -24.96
N GLY A 4 22.38 -7.62 -24.23
CA GLY A 4 22.23 -6.51 -23.30
C GLY A 4 21.77 -7.07 -21.96
N PHE A 5 22.70 -7.13 -21.00
CA PHE A 5 22.48 -7.58 -19.63
C PHE A 5 21.23 -6.96 -19.02
N HIS A 6 20.22 -7.77 -18.72
CA HIS A 6 19.16 -7.41 -17.79
C HIS A 6 19.74 -7.52 -16.38
N GLN A 7 20.38 -6.46 -15.90
CA GLN A 7 20.81 -6.40 -14.51
C GLN A 7 19.57 -6.24 -13.63
N ILE A 8 19.11 -7.35 -13.07
CA ILE A 8 18.06 -7.38 -12.05
C ILE A 8 18.71 -7.02 -10.72
N ASN A 9 18.75 -5.73 -10.38
CA ASN A 9 19.20 -5.25 -9.07
C ASN A 9 18.12 -5.56 -8.02
N GLN A 10 17.97 -6.83 -7.65
CA GLN A 10 17.16 -7.26 -6.51
C GLN A 10 18.07 -7.29 -5.26
N SER A 11 18.37 -6.11 -4.73
CA SER A 11 19.08 -6.00 -3.45
C SER A 11 18.08 -5.98 -2.30
N TYR A 12 18.31 -6.82 -1.30
CA TYR A 12 17.57 -6.82 -0.04
C TYR A 12 18.50 -6.48 1.12
N ARG A 13 17.95 -5.89 2.17
CA ARG A 13 18.69 -5.58 3.40
C ARG A 13 17.82 -5.81 4.62
N PHE A 14 18.40 -6.38 5.67
CA PHE A 14 17.76 -6.54 6.97
C PHE A 14 18.50 -5.68 8.00
N ILE A 15 17.80 -4.78 8.69
CA ILE A 15 18.37 -3.88 9.71
C ILE A 15 17.35 -3.75 10.83
N ASP A 16 17.75 -3.99 12.09
CA ASP A 16 16.91 -3.77 13.28
C ASP A 16 15.50 -4.40 13.17
N GLY A 17 15.40 -5.61 12.63
CA GLY A 17 14.12 -6.31 12.47
C GLY A 17 13.32 -5.90 11.23
N LYS A 18 13.80 -4.95 10.44
CA LYS A 18 13.13 -4.42 9.26
C LYS A 18 13.74 -4.96 7.99
N TYR A 19 12.87 -5.31 7.04
CA TYR A 19 13.28 -5.81 5.73
C TYR A 19 13.10 -4.70 4.69
N TYR A 20 14.11 -4.48 3.87
CA TYR A 20 14.11 -3.47 2.81
C TYR A 20 14.35 -4.10 1.45
N ILE A 21 13.64 -3.62 0.44
CA ILE A 21 13.79 -4.06 -0.95
C ILE A 21 13.83 -2.87 -1.92
N SER A 22 14.47 -3.07 -3.07
CA SER A 22 14.43 -2.09 -4.15
C SER A 22 13.16 -2.24 -4.99
N LYS A 23 12.36 -1.18 -5.11
CA LYS A 23 11.16 -1.12 -5.96
C LYS A 23 11.24 0.07 -6.92
N LYS A 24 10.79 -0.15 -8.15
CA LYS A 24 10.58 0.93 -9.12
C LYS A 24 9.20 1.53 -8.86
N ILE A 25 9.15 2.82 -8.54
CA ILE A 25 7.90 3.53 -8.28
C ILE A 25 7.73 4.57 -9.37
N ASP A 26 6.55 4.56 -10.00
CA ASP A 26 6.12 5.58 -10.95
C ASP A 26 5.44 6.73 -10.18
N THR A 27 6.18 7.79 -9.88
CA THR A 27 5.62 9.03 -9.34
C THR A 27 5.60 10.10 -10.43
N ILE A 28 4.41 10.61 -10.79
CA ILE A 28 4.15 11.74 -11.70
C ILE A 28 5.33 12.08 -12.64
N GLY A 29 5.59 11.20 -13.61
CA GLY A 29 6.55 11.42 -14.70
C GLY A 29 8.01 11.00 -14.43
N GLN A 30 8.37 10.51 -13.24
CA GLN A 30 9.70 9.98 -12.96
C GLN A 30 9.62 8.55 -12.40
N LYS A 31 10.37 7.65 -13.05
CA LYS A 31 10.64 6.29 -12.57
C LYS A 31 11.84 6.33 -11.65
N SER A 32 11.61 6.23 -10.35
CA SER A 32 12.69 6.19 -9.36
C SER A 32 12.80 4.78 -8.77
N LEU A 33 14.03 4.28 -8.67
CA LEU A 33 14.34 3.09 -7.89
C LEU A 33 14.52 3.53 -6.43
N LEU A 34 13.63 3.08 -5.55
CA LEU A 34 13.67 3.41 -4.12
C LEU A 34 13.86 2.14 -3.29
N PHE A 35 14.60 2.28 -2.18
CA PHE A 35 14.62 1.28 -1.13
C PHE A 35 13.42 1.52 -0.22
N VAL A 36 12.51 0.56 -0.18
CA VAL A 36 11.29 0.60 0.63
C VAL A 36 11.36 -0.46 1.71
N GLU A 37 10.89 -0.11 2.90
CA GLU A 37 10.65 -1.05 4.00
C GLU A 37 9.45 -1.94 3.63
N PHE A 38 9.58 -3.24 3.82
CA PHE A 38 8.51 -4.21 3.60
C PHE A 38 7.82 -4.46 4.93
N LEU A 39 6.61 -3.93 5.09
CA LEU A 39 5.89 -3.97 6.36
C LEU A 39 5.16 -5.29 6.58
N ILE A 40 4.62 -5.87 5.49
CA ILE A 40 3.98 -7.18 5.51
C ILE A 40 4.00 -7.80 4.11
N ASP A 41 4.33 -9.09 4.10
CA ASP A 41 4.16 -10.01 2.98
C ASP A 41 2.85 -10.79 3.20
N GLY A 42 1.90 -10.67 2.29
CA GLY A 42 0.59 -11.26 2.47
C GLY A 42 -0.21 -11.41 1.18
N VAL A 43 -1.53 -11.60 1.32
CA VAL A 43 -2.45 -11.52 0.16
C VAL A 43 -2.40 -10.13 -0.48
N VAL A 44 -2.15 -9.13 0.37
CA VAL A 44 -1.87 -7.76 -0.01
C VAL A 44 -0.59 -7.36 0.71
N ASP A 45 0.34 -6.83 -0.06
CA ASP A 45 1.66 -6.39 0.39
C ASP A 45 1.62 -4.90 0.74
N ILE A 46 2.32 -4.51 1.80
CA ILE A 46 2.46 -3.11 2.18
C ILE A 46 3.93 -2.74 2.30
N TYR A 47 4.27 -1.60 1.70
CA TYR A 47 5.60 -1.04 1.73
C TYR A 47 5.58 0.38 2.32
N TYR A 48 6.70 0.80 2.87
CA TYR A 48 6.88 2.12 3.44
C TYR A 48 8.20 2.75 3.02
N TYR A 49 8.19 4.06 2.79
CA TYR A 49 9.42 4.85 2.73
C TYR A 49 9.16 6.25 3.26
N ARG A 50 10.20 6.85 3.83
CA ARG A 50 10.17 8.22 4.33
C ARG A 50 11.02 9.11 3.42
N THR A 51 10.45 10.20 2.96
CA THR A 51 11.22 11.32 2.40
C THR A 51 11.67 12.24 3.53
N SER A 52 12.34 13.35 3.24
CA SER A 52 12.78 14.29 4.27
C SER A 52 11.65 14.79 5.19
N THR A 53 10.41 14.79 4.72
CA THR A 53 9.28 15.40 5.42
C THR A 53 8.00 14.57 5.44
N VAL A 54 7.91 13.49 4.66
CA VAL A 54 6.64 12.77 4.46
C VAL A 54 6.83 11.26 4.60
N ASP A 55 5.92 10.64 5.35
CA ASP A 55 5.72 9.20 5.38
C ASP A 55 4.88 8.76 4.19
N ASN A 56 5.40 7.82 3.41
CA ASN A 56 4.74 7.32 2.22
C ASN A 56 4.49 5.82 2.38
N TYR A 57 3.26 5.42 2.11
CA TYR A 57 2.85 4.02 2.13
C TYR A 57 2.41 3.61 0.73
N LEU A 58 2.84 2.41 0.33
CA LEU A 58 2.48 1.81 -0.94
C LEU A 58 1.81 0.47 -0.66
N ILE A 59 0.89 0.09 -1.53
CA ILE A 59 0.16 -1.17 -1.43
C ILE A 59 0.17 -1.89 -2.77
N ASP A 60 0.33 -3.21 -2.74
CA ASP A 60 0.29 -4.09 -3.91
C ASP A 60 -0.69 -5.23 -3.61
N LYS A 61 -1.63 -5.46 -4.53
CA LYS A 61 -2.68 -6.47 -4.39
C LYS A 61 -2.25 -7.86 -4.87
N GLY A 62 -0.95 -8.10 -4.97
CA GLY A 62 -0.35 -9.32 -5.48
C GLY A 62 -0.16 -9.33 -7.00
N ASP A 63 -0.36 -8.21 -7.69
CA ASP A 63 -0.16 -8.09 -9.15
C ASP A 63 1.13 -7.36 -9.53
N GLY A 64 1.95 -6.99 -8.54
CA GLY A 64 3.21 -6.29 -8.75
C GLY A 64 3.06 -4.78 -8.92
N LYS A 65 1.81 -4.25 -8.89
CA LYS A 65 1.54 -2.82 -9.10
C LYS A 65 1.45 -2.10 -7.78
N LEU A 66 2.36 -1.15 -7.58
CA LEU A 66 2.40 -0.31 -6.40
C LEU A 66 1.41 0.85 -6.54
N ILE A 67 0.52 1.00 -5.57
CA ILE A 67 -0.41 2.12 -5.45
C ILE A 67 -0.01 2.96 -4.24
N LEU A 68 0.18 4.27 -4.44
CA LEU A 68 0.46 5.22 -3.36
C LEU A 68 -0.80 5.53 -2.55
N LEU A 69 -0.70 5.41 -1.23
CA LEU A 69 -1.75 5.78 -0.29
C LEU A 69 -1.62 7.27 0.07
N ASP A 70 -2.28 8.12 -0.73
CA ASP A 70 -2.23 9.58 -0.55
C ASP A 70 -3.09 10.04 0.64
N ASN A 71 -2.54 10.98 1.42
CA ASN A 71 -3.20 11.61 2.57
C ASN A 71 -3.14 13.15 2.50
N LYS A 72 -2.96 13.72 1.31
CA LYS A 72 -2.96 15.17 1.13
C LYS A 72 -4.37 15.73 1.28
N ASP A 73 -4.49 16.73 2.15
CA ASP A 73 -5.67 17.56 2.27
C ASP A 73 -6.00 18.22 0.93
N LYS A 74 -7.29 18.35 0.62
CA LYS A 74 -7.75 19.11 -0.53
C LYS A 74 -8.34 20.43 -0.06
N LEU A 75 -7.89 21.51 -0.69
CA LEU A 75 -8.58 22.80 -0.60
C LEU A 75 -9.87 22.71 -1.42
N VAL A 76 -10.99 23.08 -0.82
CA VAL A 76 -12.30 23.06 -1.46
C VAL A 76 -12.95 24.42 -1.27
N MET A 77 -13.48 24.99 -2.35
CA MET A 77 -14.26 26.22 -2.31
C MET A 77 -15.73 25.87 -2.09
N VAL A 78 -16.34 26.43 -1.06
CA VAL A 78 -17.78 26.33 -0.78
C VAL A 78 -18.28 27.73 -0.45
N ASP A 79 -19.24 28.26 -1.22
CA ASP A 79 -19.80 29.61 -1.07
C ASP A 79 -18.71 30.70 -0.93
N ASP A 80 -17.78 30.75 -1.89
CA ASP A 80 -16.65 31.69 -1.96
C ASP A 80 -15.71 31.70 -0.73
N ARG A 81 -15.80 30.68 0.12
CA ARG A 81 -14.90 30.46 1.25
C ARG A 81 -14.06 29.21 1.03
N GLN A 82 -12.78 29.32 1.34
CA GLN A 82 -11.82 28.22 1.24
C GLN A 82 -11.87 27.36 2.51
N PHE A 83 -12.17 26.07 2.33
CA PHE A 83 -12.16 25.07 3.39
C PHE A 83 -11.02 24.07 3.15
N VAL A 84 -10.33 23.68 4.21
CA VAL A 84 -9.47 22.50 4.18
C VAL A 84 -10.36 21.28 4.37
N ARG A 85 -10.59 20.54 3.30
CA ARG A 85 -11.26 19.24 3.42
C ARG A 85 -10.18 18.20 3.65
N HIS A 86 -10.18 17.66 4.88
CA HIS A 86 -9.46 16.46 5.24
C HIS A 86 -10.07 15.25 4.51
N ASN A 87 -9.82 15.19 3.22
CA ASN A 87 -10.06 13.97 2.48
C ASN A 87 -8.97 13.00 2.89
N LYS A 88 -9.36 11.76 3.15
CA LYS A 88 -8.45 10.64 3.29
C LYS A 88 -8.46 9.84 1.97
N PRO A 89 -7.86 10.30 0.85
CA PRO A 89 -7.91 9.58 -0.43
C PRO A 89 -7.53 8.10 -0.30
N TYR A 90 -6.56 7.80 0.56
CA TYR A 90 -6.15 6.43 0.87
C TYR A 90 -7.30 5.53 1.32
N VAL A 91 -8.34 6.05 2.00
CA VAL A 91 -9.52 5.27 2.41
C VAL A 91 -10.25 4.72 1.18
N GLY A 92 -10.37 5.51 0.12
CA GLY A 92 -10.99 5.06 -1.14
C GLY A 92 -10.17 3.95 -1.81
N VAL A 93 -8.85 4.10 -1.84
CA VAL A 93 -7.92 3.09 -2.38
C VAL A 93 -8.02 1.79 -1.59
N LEU A 94 -7.95 1.86 -0.26
CA LEU A 94 -8.08 0.69 0.61
C LEU A 94 -9.44 0.01 0.45
N LYS A 95 -10.55 0.77 0.34
CA LYS A 95 -11.88 0.21 0.07
C LYS A 95 -11.93 -0.57 -1.23
N TYR A 96 -11.31 -0.04 -2.29
CA TYR A 96 -11.21 -0.71 -3.58
C TYR A 96 -10.39 -2.01 -3.48
N ILE A 97 -9.23 -1.97 -2.82
CA ILE A 97 -8.36 -3.13 -2.66
C ILE A 97 -9.04 -4.23 -1.85
N PHE A 98 -9.72 -3.87 -0.76
CA PHE A 98 -10.41 -4.82 0.12
C PHE A 98 -11.89 -5.03 -0.24
N MET A 99 -12.31 -4.68 -1.47
CA MET A 99 -13.69 -4.80 -1.94
C MET A 99 -14.23 -6.24 -1.84
N SER A 100 -13.38 -7.24 -2.06
CA SER A 100 -13.73 -8.66 -1.97
C SER A 100 -13.94 -9.15 -0.52
N SER A 101 -13.63 -8.33 0.48
CA SER A 101 -13.81 -8.65 1.90
C SER A 101 -14.66 -7.58 2.59
N PRO A 102 -16.01 -7.69 2.55
CA PRO A 102 -16.90 -6.67 3.09
C PRO A 102 -16.65 -6.32 4.57
N SER A 103 -16.27 -7.31 5.39
CA SER A 103 -15.93 -7.12 6.80
C SER A 103 -14.67 -6.27 6.99
N VAL A 104 -13.67 -6.43 6.12
CA VAL A 104 -12.43 -5.64 6.11
C VAL A 104 -12.72 -4.24 5.58
N SER A 105 -13.46 -4.13 4.48
CA SER A 105 -13.81 -2.85 3.84
C SER A 105 -14.55 -1.90 4.79
N LYS A 106 -15.39 -2.41 5.69
CA LYS A 106 -16.03 -1.59 6.76
C LYS A 106 -15.02 -1.01 7.76
N GLN A 107 -13.95 -1.73 8.08
CA GLN A 107 -12.91 -1.24 9.01
C GLN A 107 -12.08 -0.10 8.39
N VAL A 108 -12.03 -0.03 7.05
CA VAL A 108 -11.26 0.97 6.30
C VAL A 108 -11.73 2.42 6.57
N GLU A 109 -12.96 2.64 7.03
CA GLU A 109 -13.48 3.99 7.26
C GLU A 109 -12.79 4.71 8.44
N ASN A 110 -12.33 3.95 9.43
CA ASN A 110 -11.82 4.49 10.69
C ASN A 110 -10.32 4.29 10.90
N ILE A 111 -9.62 3.75 9.91
CA ILE A 111 -8.18 3.49 9.97
C ILE A 111 -7.35 4.78 9.80
N SER A 112 -6.30 4.90 10.61
CA SER A 112 -5.22 5.86 10.46
C SER A 112 -4.19 5.37 9.44
N LEU A 113 -3.59 6.28 8.67
CA LEU A 113 -2.52 5.93 7.73
C LEU A 113 -1.18 5.78 8.48
N ASP A 114 -1.03 4.65 9.18
CA ASP A 114 0.18 4.30 9.92
C ASP A 114 0.54 2.81 9.78
N HIS A 115 1.75 2.44 10.19
CA HIS A 115 2.26 1.07 10.07
C HIS A 115 1.34 0.06 10.75
N LYS A 116 0.97 0.32 12.01
CA LYS A 116 0.23 -0.64 12.83
C LYS A 116 -1.14 -0.91 12.22
N SER A 117 -1.83 0.14 11.82
CA SER A 117 -3.18 0.05 11.28
C SER A 117 -3.19 -0.65 9.92
N LEU A 118 -2.24 -0.32 9.03
CA LEU A 118 -2.13 -0.96 7.72
C LEU A 118 -1.74 -2.45 7.83
N ILE A 119 -0.76 -2.78 8.67
CA ILE A 119 -0.36 -4.19 8.92
C ILE A 119 -1.53 -4.98 9.48
N THR A 120 -2.27 -4.42 10.43
CA THR A 120 -3.44 -5.07 11.03
C THR A 120 -4.50 -5.36 9.96
N LEU A 121 -4.80 -4.37 9.11
CA LEU A 121 -5.80 -4.51 8.06
C LEU A 121 -5.44 -5.63 7.07
N ALA A 122 -4.18 -5.67 6.60
CA ALA A 122 -3.71 -6.70 5.69
C ALA A 122 -3.75 -8.11 6.33
N ARG A 123 -3.42 -8.23 7.62
CA ARG A 123 -3.53 -9.51 8.34
C ARG A 123 -4.97 -10.01 8.43
N VAL A 124 -5.90 -9.15 8.82
CA VAL A 124 -7.32 -9.51 8.90
C VAL A 124 -7.84 -9.95 7.53
N HIS A 125 -7.45 -9.25 6.46
CA HIS A 125 -7.79 -9.67 5.10
C HIS A 125 -7.22 -11.05 4.74
N ALA A 126 -5.95 -11.31 5.04
CA ALA A 126 -5.35 -12.62 4.80
C ALA A 126 -6.04 -13.75 5.57
N GLU A 127 -6.51 -13.49 6.80
CA GLU A 127 -7.28 -14.46 7.57
C GLU A 127 -8.65 -14.76 6.95
N VAL A 128 -9.37 -13.72 6.48
CA VAL A 128 -10.65 -13.89 5.78
C VAL A 128 -10.43 -14.69 4.50
N TYR A 129 -9.44 -14.31 3.68
CA TYR A 129 -9.10 -15.00 2.44
C TYR A 129 -8.79 -16.49 2.67
N ARG A 130 -8.02 -16.82 3.72
CA ARG A 130 -7.69 -18.21 4.06
C ARG A 130 -8.93 -19.02 4.45
N LYS A 131 -9.87 -18.43 5.21
CA LYS A 131 -11.13 -19.09 5.58
C LYS A 131 -11.95 -19.39 4.34
N ASP A 132 -12.12 -18.41 3.46
CA ASP A 132 -12.89 -18.57 2.22
C ASP A 132 -12.29 -19.67 1.32
N ALA A 133 -10.97 -19.70 1.16
CA ALA A 133 -10.27 -20.74 0.40
C ALA A 133 -10.42 -22.14 1.00
N LEU A 134 -10.51 -22.27 2.33
CA LEU A 134 -10.74 -23.55 3.01
C LEU A 134 -12.17 -24.07 2.82
N PHE A 135 -13.17 -23.18 2.77
CA PHE A 135 -14.55 -23.57 2.47
C PHE A 135 -14.68 -24.10 1.03
N MET A 136 -14.01 -23.47 0.06
CA MET A 136 -14.06 -23.90 -1.34
C MET A 136 -13.40 -25.25 -1.60
N LYS A 137 -12.41 -25.68 -0.79
CA LYS A 137 -11.74 -26.98 -0.94
C LYS A 137 -12.49 -28.16 -0.32
N LYS A 138 -13.56 -27.91 0.43
CA LYS A 138 -14.38 -28.93 1.11
C LYS A 138 -15.67 -29.29 0.37
N THR A 139 -15.89 -28.70 -0.81
CA THR A 139 -17.02 -28.99 -1.71
C THR A 139 -16.49 -29.74 -2.92
#